data_AF-A0A094JXW2-F1
#
_entry.id   AF-A0A094JXW2-F1
#
_cell.length_a   1.000
_cell.length_b   1.000
_cell.length_c   1.000
_cell.angle_alpha   90.00
_cell.angle_beta   90.00
_cell.angle_gamma   90.00
#
_symmetry.space_group_name_H-M   'P 1'
#
loop_
_entity.id
_entity.type
_entity.pdbx_description
1 polymer ?
#
loop_
_entity_poly.entity_id
_entity_poly.type
_entity_poly.pdbx_seq_one_letter_code
_entity_poly.pdbx_strand_id
1 'polypeptide(L)'
;MKLRLLRTILALFVLLTAFNVWAESSVWVVSSSKAKVYLAGSFHMLRASDYPLPAEFFAAYKNSRKIVFEIPPDETGNMGNMAEFLGGAIYSDGTTLKDHLSSEAYAKVEKFCKERNYPLELYRLFKPALFVMTLTVQEMNRIGADPQKGVDYYFKEKALQDGKATGGLETVDQQLRLLLSMETIVGSDQVLESIDEFKQIETALGEYLTAWRKGDEHKMEELYINGLKFYPKLYQTIVVDRNNKWM
;
A
#
# COMPACT_ATOMS: atom_id res chain seq x y z
N MET A 1 -26.51 -51.95 13.83
CA MET A 1 -25.05 -51.64 13.88
C MET A 1 -24.49 -51.13 12.54
N LYS A 2 -24.84 -51.74 11.38
CA LYS A 2 -24.28 -51.38 10.05
C LYS A 2 -24.56 -49.94 9.57
N LEU A 3 -25.72 -49.33 9.88
CA LEU A 3 -26.00 -47.93 9.49
C LEU A 3 -25.25 -46.88 10.33
N ARG A 4 -24.85 -47.21 11.57
CA ARG A 4 -24.07 -46.28 12.41
C ARG A 4 -22.65 -46.15 11.90
N LEU A 5 -22.03 -47.27 11.52
CA LEU A 5 -20.68 -47.30 10.93
C LEU A 5 -20.61 -46.54 9.60
N LEU A 6 -21.62 -46.70 8.74
CA LEU A 6 -21.70 -45.97 7.46
C LEU A 6 -21.80 -44.45 7.66
N ARG A 7 -22.60 -44.00 8.64
CA ARG A 7 -22.73 -42.57 8.97
C ARG A 7 -21.44 -41.98 9.55
N THR A 8 -20.73 -42.74 10.39
CA THR A 8 -19.44 -42.31 10.94
C THR A 8 -18.35 -42.22 9.87
N ILE A 9 -18.32 -43.17 8.93
CA ILE A 9 -17.39 -43.15 7.78
C ILE A 9 -17.71 -41.98 6.84
N LEU A 10 -18.99 -41.70 6.56
CA LEU A 10 -19.39 -40.56 5.73
C LEU A 10 -19.01 -39.22 6.38
N ALA A 11 -19.19 -39.09 7.70
CA ALA A 11 -18.81 -37.88 8.44
C ALA A 11 -17.28 -37.66 8.46
N LEU A 12 -16.49 -38.74 8.58
CA LEU A 12 -15.02 -38.69 8.44
C LEU A 12 -14.58 -38.31 7.02
N PHE A 13 -15.29 -38.77 5.98
CA PHE A 13 -14.99 -38.43 4.59
C PHE A 13 -15.28 -36.96 4.27
N VAL A 14 -16.37 -36.40 4.82
CA VAL A 14 -16.73 -34.98 4.67
C VAL A 14 -15.72 -34.07 5.39
N LEU A 15 -15.22 -34.50 6.56
CA LEU A 15 -14.16 -33.78 7.30
C LEU A 15 -12.79 -33.82 6.59
N LEU A 16 -12.49 -34.88 5.83
CA LEU A 16 -11.26 -35.00 5.02
C LEU A 16 -11.33 -34.21 3.70
N THR A 17 -12.52 -33.81 3.24
CA THR A 17 -12.74 -32.98 2.04
C THR A 17 -12.99 -31.51 2.34
N ALA A 18 -12.95 -31.10 3.61
CA ALA A 18 -12.85 -29.69 3.95
C ALA A 18 -11.45 -29.22 3.54
N PHE A 19 -11.28 -28.92 2.26
CA PHE A 19 -10.20 -28.07 1.83
C PHE A 19 -10.30 -26.82 2.69
N ASN A 20 -9.29 -26.64 3.51
CA ASN A 20 -8.91 -25.36 4.05
C ASN A 20 -8.94 -24.37 2.88
N VAL A 21 -10.05 -23.63 2.72
CA VAL A 21 -10.15 -22.50 1.80
C VAL A 21 -9.39 -21.37 2.45
N TRP A 22 -8.07 -21.49 2.45
CA TRP A 22 -7.18 -20.40 2.78
C TRP A 22 -7.01 -19.65 1.47
N ALA A 23 -6.98 -18.33 1.52
CA ALA A 23 -6.66 -17.56 0.34
C ALA A 23 -5.30 -18.07 -0.19
N GLU A 24 -5.25 -18.63 -1.40
CA GLU A 24 -4.00 -19.19 -1.94
C GLU A 24 -2.97 -18.07 -2.20
N SER A 25 -3.44 -16.81 -2.27
CA SER A 25 -2.65 -15.58 -2.24
C SER A 25 -3.51 -14.38 -1.82
N SER A 26 -2.96 -13.17 -1.83
CA SER A 26 -3.67 -11.89 -1.71
C SER A 26 -4.55 -11.52 -2.93
N VAL A 27 -5.24 -12.48 -3.53
CA VAL A 27 -6.19 -12.28 -4.62
C VAL A 27 -7.52 -12.91 -4.24
N TRP A 28 -8.53 -12.07 -4.08
CA TRP A 28 -9.89 -12.48 -3.76
C TRP A 28 -10.76 -12.48 -5.02
N VAL A 29 -11.75 -13.37 -5.05
CA VAL A 29 -12.72 -13.44 -6.15
C VAL A 29 -14.13 -13.32 -5.61
N VAL A 30 -14.89 -12.36 -6.15
CA VAL A 30 -16.32 -12.22 -5.92
C VAL A 30 -17.04 -12.55 -7.21
N SER A 31 -17.96 -13.51 -7.17
CA SER A 31 -18.67 -13.99 -8.36
C SER A 31 -20.18 -13.91 -8.17
N SER A 32 -20.87 -13.53 -9.24
CA SER A 32 -22.33 -13.58 -9.38
C SER A 32 -22.70 -14.27 -10.69
N SER A 33 -23.99 -14.41 -10.98
CA SER A 33 -24.47 -14.91 -12.27
C SER A 33 -24.14 -13.99 -13.46
N LYS A 34 -23.81 -12.72 -13.21
CA LYS A 34 -23.60 -11.69 -14.25
C LYS A 34 -22.14 -11.28 -14.40
N ALA A 35 -21.35 -11.37 -13.34
CA ALA A 35 -19.99 -10.84 -13.32
C ALA A 35 -19.10 -11.60 -12.34
N LYS A 36 -17.80 -11.58 -12.62
CA LYS A 36 -16.74 -12.01 -11.72
C LYS A 36 -15.76 -10.84 -11.55
N VAL A 37 -15.49 -10.47 -10.30
CA VAL A 37 -14.56 -9.42 -9.92
C VAL A 37 -13.42 -10.07 -9.16
N TYR A 38 -12.19 -9.70 -9.50
CA TYR A 38 -11.01 -10.06 -8.75
C TYR A 38 -10.52 -8.81 -8.02
N LEU A 39 -10.30 -8.93 -6.72
CA LEU A 39 -9.62 -7.91 -5.92
C LEU A 39 -8.21 -8.43 -5.65
N ALA A 40 -7.20 -7.68 -6.07
CA ALA A 40 -5.81 -8.07 -5.90
C ALA A 40 -5.13 -7.06 -4.97
N GLY A 41 -4.63 -7.52 -3.82
CA GLY A 41 -3.85 -6.69 -2.92
C GLY A 41 -2.53 -6.28 -3.59
N SER A 42 -2.10 -5.04 -3.40
CA SER A 42 -0.98 -4.47 -4.16
C SER A 42 0.17 -3.99 -3.26
N PHE A 43 1.37 -3.98 -3.83
CA PHE A 43 2.54 -3.28 -3.30
C PHE A 43 3.03 -2.31 -4.38
N HIS A 44 3.08 -1.03 -4.04
CA HIS A 44 3.55 0.02 -4.96
C HIS A 44 5.04 -0.09 -5.28
N MET A 45 5.86 -0.64 -4.38
CA MET A 45 7.30 -0.80 -4.56
C MET A 45 7.71 -2.22 -4.17
N LEU A 46 8.41 -2.90 -5.06
CA LEU A 46 8.98 -4.23 -4.82
C LEU A 46 10.44 -4.28 -5.27
N ARG A 47 11.18 -5.26 -4.76
CA ARG A 47 12.53 -5.60 -5.24
C ARG A 47 12.43 -6.56 -6.40
N ALA A 48 13.50 -6.64 -7.20
CA ALA A 48 13.60 -7.66 -8.25
C ALA A 48 13.50 -9.09 -7.70
N SER A 49 14.03 -9.32 -6.48
CA SER A 49 13.97 -10.60 -5.78
C SER A 49 12.58 -10.99 -5.29
N ASP A 50 11.63 -10.05 -5.26
CA ASP A 50 10.26 -10.33 -4.81
C ASP A 50 9.40 -10.95 -5.93
N TYR A 51 9.96 -11.09 -7.14
CA TYR A 51 9.35 -11.79 -8.26
C TYR A 51 9.74 -13.28 -8.31
N PRO A 52 8.90 -14.16 -8.92
CA PRO A 52 7.62 -13.84 -9.56
C PRO A 52 6.52 -13.52 -8.53
N LEU A 53 5.47 -12.82 -8.97
CA LEU A 53 4.24 -12.66 -8.16
C LEU A 53 3.53 -14.02 -8.01
N PRO A 54 2.64 -14.19 -7.01
CA PRO A 54 1.78 -15.38 -6.93
C PRO A 54 1.01 -15.63 -8.24
N ALA A 55 0.82 -16.90 -8.59
CA ALA A 55 0.25 -17.30 -9.89
C ALA A 55 -1.19 -16.78 -10.10
N GLU A 56 -1.90 -16.57 -9.00
CA GLU A 56 -3.28 -16.10 -8.91
C GLU A 56 -3.42 -14.70 -9.50
N PHE A 57 -2.41 -13.82 -9.37
CA PHE A 57 -2.41 -12.49 -10.01
C PHE A 57 -2.48 -12.62 -11.53
N PHE A 58 -1.68 -13.51 -12.11
CA PHE A 58 -1.67 -13.75 -13.55
C PHE A 58 -2.96 -14.42 -14.03
N ALA A 59 -3.53 -15.33 -13.23
CA ALA A 59 -4.82 -15.95 -13.51
C ALA A 59 -5.96 -14.93 -13.49
N ALA A 60 -6.03 -14.07 -12.47
CA ALA A 60 -7.00 -12.99 -12.35
C ALA A 60 -6.89 -12.00 -13.51
N TYR A 61 -5.67 -11.60 -13.84
CA TYR A 61 -5.41 -10.72 -14.98
C TYR A 61 -5.85 -11.35 -16.31
N LYS A 62 -5.50 -12.62 -16.57
CA LYS A 62 -5.90 -13.33 -17.79
C LYS A 62 -7.42 -13.40 -17.93
N ASN A 63 -8.13 -13.68 -16.84
CA ASN A 63 -9.58 -13.81 -16.81
C ASN A 63 -10.34 -12.48 -16.77
N SER A 64 -9.65 -11.35 -16.65
CA SER A 64 -10.24 -10.01 -16.61
C SER A 64 -10.23 -9.34 -17.98
N ARG A 65 -11.34 -8.70 -18.35
CA ARG A 65 -11.44 -7.90 -19.60
C ARG A 65 -11.00 -6.43 -19.40
N LYS A 66 -11.12 -5.94 -18.17
CA LYS A 66 -10.77 -4.59 -17.75
C LYS A 66 -9.98 -4.69 -16.45
N ILE A 67 -8.98 -3.83 -16.30
CA ILE A 67 -8.22 -3.66 -15.06
C ILE A 67 -8.60 -2.31 -14.45
N VAL A 68 -8.82 -2.26 -13.14
CA VAL A 68 -9.16 -1.02 -12.44
C VAL A 68 -8.12 -0.79 -11.35
N PHE A 69 -7.52 0.39 -11.34
CA PHE A 69 -6.52 0.84 -10.38
C PHE A 69 -7.16 1.83 -9.41
N GLU A 70 -6.42 2.35 -8.43
CA GLU A 70 -6.92 3.43 -7.58
C GLU A 70 -7.25 4.67 -8.43
N ILE A 71 -6.27 5.15 -9.22
CA ILE A 71 -6.44 6.23 -10.19
C ILE A 71 -6.27 5.73 -11.63
N PRO A 72 -6.91 6.36 -12.63
CA PRO A 72 -6.76 5.97 -14.03
C PRO A 72 -5.29 6.06 -14.48
N PRO A 73 -4.72 5.00 -15.09
CA PRO A 73 -3.32 5.00 -15.53
C PRO A 73 -2.93 6.13 -16.49
N ASP A 74 -3.87 6.56 -17.34
CA ASP A 74 -3.72 7.61 -18.34
C ASP A 74 -3.70 9.02 -17.73
N GLU A 75 -4.15 9.17 -16.48
CA GLU A 75 -4.08 10.42 -15.73
C GLU A 75 -2.80 10.52 -14.86
N THR A 76 -2.00 9.46 -14.82
CA THR A 76 -0.73 9.44 -14.07
C THR A 76 0.36 10.21 -14.81
N GLY A 77 1.15 11.03 -14.09
CA GLY A 77 2.30 11.74 -14.67
C GLY A 77 2.01 13.13 -15.27
N ASN A 78 0.81 13.68 -15.06
CA ASN A 78 0.53 15.07 -15.44
C ASN A 78 1.32 16.06 -14.55
N MET A 79 2.13 16.91 -15.17
CA MET A 79 2.93 17.93 -14.49
C MET A 79 2.09 18.91 -13.65
N GLY A 80 0.85 19.21 -14.08
CA GLY A 80 -0.07 20.06 -13.33
C GLY A 80 -0.46 19.45 -11.98
N ASN A 81 -0.77 18.14 -11.96
CA ASN A 81 -1.14 17.42 -10.74
C ASN A 81 0.03 17.37 -9.74
N MET A 82 1.27 17.21 -10.24
CA MET A 82 2.46 17.28 -9.40
C MET A 82 2.68 18.69 -8.83
N ALA A 83 2.48 19.73 -9.63
CA ALA A 83 2.62 21.12 -9.18
C ALA A 83 1.56 21.47 -8.12
N GLU A 84 0.32 21.04 -8.30
CA GLU A 84 -0.76 21.21 -7.33
C GLU A 84 -0.43 20.50 -6.01
N PHE A 85 0.00 19.23 -6.09
CA PHE A 85 0.43 18.47 -4.92
C PHE A 85 1.53 19.20 -4.15
N LEU A 86 2.62 19.57 -4.85
CA LEU A 86 3.75 20.24 -4.23
C LEU A 86 3.35 21.59 -3.63
N GLY A 87 2.49 22.37 -4.30
CA GLY A 87 1.99 23.64 -3.78
C GLY A 87 1.24 23.50 -2.45
N GLY A 88 0.55 22.37 -2.23
CA GLY A 88 -0.09 22.06 -0.95
C GLY A 88 0.84 21.40 0.09
N ALA A 89 1.94 20.80 -0.36
CA ALA A 89 2.82 19.94 0.45
C ALA A 89 4.13 20.61 0.90
N ILE A 90 4.38 21.85 0.50
CA ILE A 90 5.51 22.68 0.95
C ILE A 90 5.03 23.94 1.68
N TYR A 91 5.89 24.53 2.51
CA TYR A 91 5.66 25.83 3.13
C TYR A 91 5.92 26.96 2.14
N SER A 92 4.97 27.91 2.10
CA SER A 92 5.02 29.11 1.25
C SER A 92 4.89 30.42 2.05
N ASP A 93 4.76 30.33 3.37
CA ASP A 93 4.60 31.45 4.31
C ASP A 93 5.94 31.95 4.89
N GLY A 94 7.05 31.39 4.41
CA GLY A 94 8.41 31.70 4.87
C GLY A 94 8.88 30.86 6.06
N THR A 95 8.01 30.02 6.64
CA THR A 95 8.42 29.04 7.65
C THR A 95 9.06 27.81 7.00
N THR A 96 9.71 26.98 7.82
CA THR A 96 10.44 25.79 7.40
C THR A 96 10.03 24.57 8.21
N LEU A 97 10.42 23.38 7.75
CA LEU A 97 10.22 22.12 8.49
C LEU A 97 10.70 22.23 9.96
N LYS A 98 11.78 22.99 10.21
CA LYS A 98 12.31 23.23 11.56
C LYS A 98 11.32 23.95 12.47
N ASP A 99 10.58 24.91 11.93
CA ASP A 99 9.67 25.76 12.70
C ASP A 99 8.39 25.00 13.11
N HIS A 100 8.08 23.89 12.42
CA HIS A 100 6.88 23.07 12.64
C HIS A 100 7.15 21.73 13.33
N LEU A 101 8.41 21.44 13.66
CA LEU A 101 8.80 20.27 14.43
C LEU A 101 9.27 20.67 15.84
N SER A 102 9.04 19.78 16.80
CA SER A 102 9.67 19.90 18.12
C SER A 102 11.19 19.84 17.98
N SER A 103 11.90 20.45 18.92
CA SER A 103 13.37 20.42 18.93
C SER A 103 13.92 18.99 18.93
N GLU A 104 13.23 18.06 19.59
CA GLU A 104 13.58 16.64 19.61
C GLU A 104 13.42 15.99 18.23
N ALA A 105 12.26 16.19 17.59
CA ALA A 105 11.98 15.64 16.26
C ALA A 105 12.97 16.17 15.22
N TYR A 106 13.23 17.49 15.23
CA TYR A 106 14.17 18.09 14.28
C TYR A 106 15.62 17.60 14.50
N ALA A 107 16.07 17.48 15.76
CA ALA A 107 17.40 16.94 16.04
C ALA A 107 17.56 15.49 15.57
N LYS A 108 16.50 14.68 15.68
CA LYS A 108 16.50 13.30 15.15
C LYS A 108 16.52 13.26 13.63
N VAL A 109 15.78 14.17 12.97
CA VAL A 109 15.83 14.39 11.52
C VAL A 109 17.25 14.74 11.06
N GLU A 110 17.88 15.74 11.68
CA GLU A 110 19.25 16.16 11.34
C GLU A 110 20.24 15.02 11.46
N LYS A 111 20.16 14.26 12.56
CA LYS A 111 21.01 13.09 12.78
C LYS A 111 20.76 12.01 11.72
N PHE A 112 19.51 11.66 11.46
CA PHE A 112 19.16 10.62 10.49
C PHE A 112 19.58 10.99 9.07
N CYS A 113 19.28 12.21 8.62
CA CYS A 113 19.69 12.68 7.29
C CYS A 113 21.22 12.68 7.16
N LYS A 114 21.96 13.08 8.21
CA LYS A 114 23.42 13.01 8.21
C LYS A 114 23.93 11.57 8.11
N GLU A 115 23.37 10.64 8.88
CA GLU A 115 23.74 9.21 8.84
C GLU A 115 23.47 8.58 7.47
N ARG A 116 22.41 9.00 6.78
CA ARG A 116 22.02 8.52 5.45
C ARG A 116 22.64 9.29 4.28
N ASN A 117 23.37 10.37 4.54
CA ASN A 117 23.83 11.34 3.53
C ASN A 117 22.66 11.94 2.70
N TYR A 118 21.50 12.12 3.33
CA TYR A 118 20.37 12.80 2.71
C TYR A 118 20.50 14.32 2.81
N PRO A 119 20.26 15.07 1.72
CA PRO A 119 20.46 16.51 1.68
C PRO A 119 19.30 17.25 2.37
N LEU A 120 19.35 17.39 3.69
CA LEU A 120 18.27 18.01 4.50
C LEU A 120 17.83 19.39 3.99
N GLU A 121 18.76 20.17 3.42
CA GLU A 121 18.44 21.48 2.81
C GLU A 121 17.41 21.39 1.68
N LEU A 122 17.37 20.29 0.92
CA LEU A 122 16.34 20.09 -0.13
C LEU A 122 14.95 19.88 0.47
N TYR A 123 14.85 19.48 1.73
CA TYR A 123 13.59 19.23 2.43
C TYR A 123 13.18 20.38 3.34
N ARG A 124 13.95 21.47 3.38
CA ARG A 124 13.74 22.58 4.32
C ARG A 124 12.33 23.18 4.24
N LEU A 125 11.75 23.22 3.05
CA LEU A 125 10.40 23.74 2.82
C LEU A 125 9.33 22.64 2.82
N PHE A 126 9.69 21.38 2.98
CA PHE A 126 8.69 20.32 3.00
C PHE A 126 7.87 20.42 4.27
N LYS A 127 6.57 20.17 4.16
CA LYS A 127 5.76 19.90 5.32
C LYS A 127 6.05 18.47 5.85
N PRO A 128 5.81 18.18 7.15
CA PRO A 128 6.11 16.89 7.76
C PRO A 128 5.62 15.67 6.95
N ALA A 129 4.40 15.69 6.41
CA ALA A 129 3.88 14.57 5.63
C ALA A 129 4.69 14.29 4.36
N LEU A 130 5.04 15.35 3.60
CA LEU A 130 5.87 15.22 2.40
C LEU A 130 7.29 14.75 2.73
N PHE A 131 7.85 15.25 3.83
CA PHE A 131 9.16 14.84 4.31
C PHE A 131 9.19 13.34 4.62
N VAL A 132 8.25 12.85 5.43
CA VAL A 132 8.15 11.42 5.77
C VAL A 132 7.96 10.58 4.51
N MET A 133 7.01 10.95 3.63
CA MET A 133 6.76 10.22 2.38
C MET A 133 8.01 10.16 1.48
N THR A 134 8.74 11.27 1.37
CA THR A 134 9.97 11.34 0.59
C THR A 134 11.07 10.44 1.17
N LEU A 135 11.20 10.39 2.49
CA LEU A 135 12.14 9.48 3.15
C LEU A 135 11.73 8.01 3.00
N THR A 136 10.44 7.69 3.10
CA THR A 136 9.94 6.33 2.86
C THR A 136 10.36 5.81 1.49
N VAL A 137 10.16 6.61 0.43
CA VAL A 137 10.58 6.23 -0.93
C VAL A 137 12.10 6.05 -1.02
N GLN A 138 12.88 6.93 -0.39
CA GLN A 138 14.34 6.81 -0.40
C GLN A 138 14.84 5.58 0.36
N GLU A 139 14.26 5.26 1.51
CA GLU A 139 14.64 4.07 2.29
C GLU A 139 14.22 2.78 1.61
N MET A 140 13.05 2.76 0.94
CA MET A 140 12.64 1.64 0.09
C MET A 140 13.60 1.45 -1.10
N ASN A 141 13.99 2.55 -1.78
CA ASN A 141 15.00 2.50 -2.84
C ASN A 141 16.36 1.99 -2.32
N ARG A 142 16.76 2.39 -1.11
CA ARG A 142 18.02 1.97 -0.47
C ARG A 142 18.10 0.45 -0.30
N ILE A 143 16.96 -0.22 -0.08
CA ILE A 143 16.87 -1.69 0.06
C ILE A 143 16.55 -2.38 -1.28
N GLY A 144 16.63 -1.65 -2.40
CA GLY A 144 16.45 -2.16 -3.76
C GLY A 144 14.99 -2.27 -4.22
N ALA A 145 14.03 -1.78 -3.43
CA ALA A 145 12.63 -1.71 -3.84
C ALA A 145 12.41 -0.52 -4.78
N ASP A 146 11.55 -0.68 -5.79
CA ASP A 146 11.42 0.30 -6.88
C ASP A 146 9.94 0.37 -7.31
N PRO A 147 9.38 1.58 -7.50
CA PRO A 147 8.00 1.72 -7.98
C PRO A 147 7.76 1.10 -9.36
N GLN A 148 8.77 1.03 -10.23
CA GLN A 148 8.65 0.37 -11.54
C GLN A 148 8.57 -1.15 -11.43
N LYS A 149 8.84 -1.70 -10.25
CA LYS A 149 8.67 -3.11 -9.91
C LYS A 149 7.42 -3.35 -9.06
N GLY A 150 6.66 -2.31 -8.75
CA GLY A 150 5.39 -2.46 -8.03
C GLY A 150 4.38 -3.29 -8.83
N VAL A 151 3.44 -3.90 -8.11
CA VAL A 151 2.35 -4.70 -8.70
C VAL A 151 1.50 -3.82 -9.62
N ASP A 152 1.18 -2.60 -9.20
CA ASP A 152 0.40 -1.65 -9.98
C ASP A 152 1.09 -1.31 -11.29
N TYR A 153 2.38 -0.95 -11.23
CA TYR A 153 3.15 -0.59 -12.42
C TYR A 153 3.26 -1.78 -13.38
N TYR A 154 3.55 -2.98 -12.85
CA TYR A 154 3.64 -4.20 -13.64
C TYR A 154 2.34 -4.47 -14.42
N PHE A 155 1.19 -4.46 -13.74
CA PHE A 155 -0.10 -4.74 -14.39
C PHE A 155 -0.61 -3.58 -15.23
N LYS A 156 -0.20 -2.35 -14.94
CA LYS A 156 -0.43 -1.19 -15.81
C LYS A 156 0.26 -1.36 -17.15
N GLU A 157 1.58 -1.58 -17.15
CA GLU A 157 2.35 -1.78 -18.38
C GLU A 157 1.84 -3.01 -19.15
N LYS A 158 1.52 -4.10 -18.44
CA LYS A 158 0.97 -5.29 -19.07
C LYS A 158 -0.40 -5.04 -19.72
N ALA A 159 -1.30 -4.31 -19.05
CA ALA A 159 -2.60 -3.95 -19.60
C ALA A 159 -2.48 -3.10 -20.87
N LEU A 160 -1.55 -2.14 -20.87
CA LEU A 160 -1.23 -1.32 -22.05
C LEU A 160 -0.71 -2.17 -23.21
N GLN A 161 0.25 -3.06 -22.95
CA GLN A 161 0.82 -3.96 -23.95
C GLN A 161 -0.22 -4.92 -24.56
N ASP A 162 -1.11 -5.46 -23.72
CA ASP A 162 -2.16 -6.39 -24.15
C ASP A 162 -3.40 -5.68 -24.72
N GLY A 163 -3.43 -4.34 -24.72
CA GLY A 163 -4.59 -3.55 -25.17
C GLY A 163 -5.85 -3.72 -24.31
N LYS A 164 -5.69 -4.07 -23.03
CA LYS A 164 -6.82 -4.22 -22.10
C LYS A 164 -7.35 -2.87 -21.66
N ALA A 165 -8.67 -2.77 -21.52
CA ALA A 165 -9.29 -1.57 -20.96
C ALA A 165 -8.79 -1.34 -19.52
N THR A 166 -8.55 -0.09 -19.16
CA THR A 166 -8.16 0.35 -17.82
C THR A 166 -9.19 1.31 -17.22
N GLY A 167 -9.07 1.60 -15.93
CA GLY A 167 -9.85 2.65 -15.25
C GLY A 167 -9.34 2.90 -13.84
N GLY A 168 -9.95 3.86 -13.15
CA GLY A 168 -9.69 4.18 -11.74
C GLY A 168 -10.93 3.97 -10.87
N LEU A 169 -10.71 3.73 -9.58
CA LEU A 169 -11.74 3.77 -8.53
C LEU A 169 -12.01 5.20 -8.06
N GLU A 170 -11.06 6.11 -8.23
CA GLU A 170 -11.15 7.51 -7.85
C GLU A 170 -10.40 8.40 -8.87
N THR A 171 -10.64 9.72 -8.81
CA THR A 171 -9.97 10.71 -9.68
C THR A 171 -8.62 11.15 -9.09
N VAL A 172 -7.75 11.74 -9.92
CA VAL A 172 -6.49 12.29 -9.40
C VAL A 172 -6.73 13.35 -8.33
N ASP A 173 -7.72 14.24 -8.49
CA ASP A 173 -8.04 15.24 -7.47
C ASP A 173 -8.45 14.63 -6.12
N GLN A 174 -9.14 13.49 -6.15
CA GLN A 174 -9.49 12.77 -4.92
C GLN A 174 -8.24 12.23 -4.23
N GLN A 175 -7.31 11.66 -4.99
CA GLN A 175 -6.04 11.16 -4.48
C GLN A 175 -5.15 12.30 -3.95
N LEU A 176 -5.08 13.44 -4.65
CA LEU A 176 -4.33 14.61 -4.20
C LEU A 176 -4.85 15.16 -2.87
N ARG A 177 -6.18 15.33 -2.74
CA ARG A 177 -6.79 15.76 -1.48
C ARG A 177 -6.54 14.77 -0.34
N LEU A 178 -6.56 13.47 -0.63
CA LEU A 178 -6.25 12.43 0.35
C LEU A 178 -4.81 12.59 0.86
N LEU A 179 -3.83 12.69 -0.03
CA LEU A 179 -2.42 12.86 0.34
C LEU A 179 -2.20 14.16 1.11
N LEU A 180 -2.80 15.27 0.68
CA LEU A 180 -2.68 16.55 1.39
C LEU A 180 -3.35 16.54 2.77
N SER A 181 -4.37 15.70 2.98
CA SER A 181 -5.01 15.56 4.29
C SER A 181 -4.09 14.95 5.36
N MET A 182 -3.06 14.21 4.94
CA MET A 182 -2.06 13.60 5.83
C MET A 182 -1.29 14.65 6.62
N GLU A 183 -1.19 15.88 6.12
CA GLU A 183 -0.57 16.98 6.85
C GLU A 183 -1.26 17.29 8.18
N THR A 184 -2.56 17.01 8.29
CA THR A 184 -3.29 17.18 9.55
C THR A 184 -3.07 16.05 10.56
N ILE A 185 -2.26 15.05 10.18
CA ILE A 185 -2.03 13.82 10.92
C ILE A 185 -0.55 13.67 11.26
N VAL A 186 0.34 13.98 10.33
CA VAL A 186 1.80 13.82 10.51
C VAL A 186 2.35 15.06 11.20
N GLY A 187 2.71 14.93 12.47
CA GLY A 187 3.43 15.94 13.24
C GLY A 187 4.78 15.43 13.75
N SER A 188 5.27 16.03 14.83
CA SER A 188 6.56 15.68 15.44
C SER A 188 6.64 14.21 15.86
N ASP A 189 5.58 13.69 16.47
CA ASP A 189 5.54 12.31 16.96
C ASP A 189 5.63 11.29 15.81
N GLN A 190 4.90 11.54 14.72
CA GLN A 190 4.91 10.66 13.54
C GLN A 190 6.25 10.72 12.84
N VAL A 191 6.89 11.90 12.77
CA VAL A 191 8.26 12.03 12.24
C VAL A 191 9.25 11.23 13.10
N LEU A 192 9.13 11.30 14.43
CA LEU A 192 9.98 10.53 15.34
C LEU A 192 9.81 9.02 15.15
N GLU A 193 8.57 8.54 15.05
CA GLU A 193 8.22 7.14 14.83
C GLU A 193 8.73 6.64 13.48
N SER A 194 8.42 7.34 12.39
CA SER A 194 8.87 6.95 11.04
C SER A 194 10.39 6.81 10.94
N ILE A 195 11.16 7.69 11.58
CA ILE A 195 12.63 7.57 11.60
C ILE A 195 13.09 6.29 12.31
N ASP A 196 12.40 5.84 13.35
CA ASP A 196 12.73 4.57 14.00
C ASP A 196 12.30 3.37 13.16
N GLU A 197 11.14 3.43 12.53
CA GLU A 197 10.65 2.39 11.61
C GLU A 197 11.56 2.22 10.40
N PHE A 198 12.13 3.30 9.85
CA PHE A 198 13.08 3.24 8.73
C PHE A 198 14.31 2.38 9.01
N LYS A 199 14.71 2.21 10.27
CA LYS A 199 15.81 1.31 10.66
C LYS A 199 15.43 -0.16 10.48
N GLN A 200 14.13 -0.48 10.51
CA GLN A 200 13.58 -1.84 10.41
C GLN A 200 12.85 -2.08 9.08
N ILE A 201 12.90 -1.13 8.14
CA ILE A 201 12.08 -1.15 6.92
C ILE A 201 12.25 -2.41 6.08
N GLU A 202 13.46 -2.98 6.01
CA GLU A 202 13.73 -4.20 5.26
C GLU A 202 13.09 -5.44 5.91
N THR A 203 13.21 -5.55 7.23
CA THR A 203 12.57 -6.60 8.02
C THR A 203 11.06 -6.50 7.89
N ALA A 204 10.51 -5.30 8.10
CA ALA A 204 9.08 -5.03 7.99
C ALA A 204 8.55 -5.40 6.60
N LEU A 205 9.23 -4.96 5.52
CA LEU A 205 8.86 -5.33 4.16
C LEU A 205 8.85 -6.86 3.97
N GLY A 206 9.85 -7.56 4.50
CA GLY A 206 9.91 -9.03 4.42
C GLY A 206 8.74 -9.73 5.10
N GLU A 207 8.32 -9.25 6.27
CA GLU A 207 7.17 -9.77 7.02
C GLU A 207 5.86 -9.51 6.26
N TYR A 208 5.66 -8.27 5.80
CA TYR A 208 4.50 -7.89 4.99
C TYR A 208 4.40 -8.73 3.71
N LEU A 209 5.49 -8.88 2.96
CA LEU A 209 5.50 -9.69 1.74
C LEU A 209 5.21 -11.17 2.02
N THR A 210 5.72 -11.71 3.13
CA THR A 210 5.45 -13.11 3.50
C THR A 210 3.96 -13.33 3.77
N ALA A 211 3.33 -12.44 4.53
CA ALA A 211 1.91 -12.51 4.83
C ALA A 211 1.05 -12.28 3.57
N TRP A 212 1.34 -11.22 2.82
CA TRP A 212 0.64 -10.85 1.59
C TRP A 212 0.68 -11.96 0.54
N ARG A 213 1.85 -12.55 0.26
CA ARG A 213 1.97 -13.62 -0.74
C ARG A 213 1.15 -14.86 -0.40
N LYS A 214 0.93 -15.12 0.89
CA LYS A 214 0.14 -16.25 1.39
C LYS A 214 -1.34 -15.91 1.59
N GLY A 215 -1.76 -14.67 1.31
CA GLY A 215 -3.11 -14.21 1.65
C GLY A 215 -3.42 -14.32 3.15
N ASP A 216 -2.43 -14.19 4.03
CA ASP A 216 -2.61 -14.30 5.48
C ASP A 216 -3.26 -13.03 6.04
N GLU A 217 -4.60 -13.00 5.98
CA GLU A 217 -5.41 -11.85 6.41
C GLU A 217 -5.18 -11.49 7.88
N HIS A 218 -5.04 -12.49 8.76
CA HIS A 218 -4.80 -12.26 10.18
C HIS A 218 -3.44 -11.60 10.43
N LYS A 219 -2.39 -12.09 9.76
CA LYS A 219 -1.07 -11.48 9.89
C LYS A 219 -1.03 -10.09 9.27
N MET A 220 -1.71 -9.87 8.15
CA MET A 220 -1.85 -8.54 7.56
C MET A 220 -2.62 -7.58 8.47
N GLU A 221 -3.68 -8.03 9.16
CA GLU A 221 -4.39 -7.22 10.15
C GLU A 221 -3.46 -6.83 11.30
N GLU A 222 -2.70 -7.80 11.82
CA GLU A 222 -1.73 -7.56 12.91
C GLU A 222 -0.66 -6.55 12.52
N LEU A 223 -0.04 -6.72 11.34
CA LEU A 223 1.08 -5.90 10.89
C LEU A 223 0.64 -4.51 10.40
N TYR A 224 -0.55 -4.36 9.82
CA TYR A 224 -0.96 -3.12 9.17
C TYR A 224 -2.13 -2.44 9.88
N ILE A 225 -3.25 -3.14 10.02
CA ILE A 225 -4.50 -2.55 10.50
C ILE A 225 -4.41 -2.18 11.99
N ASN A 226 -3.77 -3.00 12.81
CA ASN A 226 -3.62 -2.69 14.24
C ASN A 226 -2.72 -1.48 14.48
N GLY A 227 -1.69 -1.27 13.66
CA GLY A 227 -0.90 -0.03 13.66
C GLY A 227 -1.77 1.19 13.32
N LEU A 228 -2.58 1.09 12.26
CA LEU A 228 -3.48 2.17 11.86
C LEU A 228 -4.56 2.50 12.90
N LYS A 229 -4.96 1.56 13.76
CA LYS A 229 -5.93 1.81 14.84
C LYS A 229 -5.41 2.80 15.88
N PHE A 230 -4.10 2.98 16.03
CA PHE A 230 -3.52 4.06 16.85
C PHE A 230 -3.71 5.46 16.23
N TYR A 231 -4.05 5.49 14.94
CA TYR A 231 -4.30 6.69 14.14
C TYR A 231 -5.75 6.70 13.64
N PRO A 232 -6.76 6.84 14.52
CA PRO A 232 -8.17 6.63 14.16
C PRO A 232 -8.64 7.51 13.00
N LYS A 233 -8.16 8.77 12.92
CA LYS A 233 -8.46 9.65 11.79
C LYS A 233 -7.85 9.16 10.49
N LEU A 234 -6.62 8.64 10.52
CA LEU A 234 -5.93 8.08 9.36
C LEU A 234 -6.63 6.79 8.89
N TYR A 235 -6.92 5.88 9.81
CA TYR A 235 -7.66 4.65 9.54
C TYR A 235 -9.04 4.95 8.93
N GLN A 236 -9.80 5.87 9.53
CA GLN A 236 -11.11 6.27 9.00
C GLN A 236 -10.98 6.84 7.59
N THR A 237 -9.98 7.68 7.34
CA THR A 237 -9.82 8.40 6.07
C THR A 237 -9.31 7.48 4.94
N ILE A 238 -8.25 6.71 5.18
CA ILE A 238 -7.56 5.91 4.15
C ILE A 238 -8.22 4.55 3.94
N VAL A 239 -8.76 3.94 5.00
CA VAL A 239 -9.33 2.59 4.92
C VAL A 239 -10.84 2.66 4.81
N VAL A 240 -11.53 3.25 5.78
CA VAL A 240 -12.99 3.11 5.89
C VAL A 240 -13.72 3.97 4.84
N ASP A 241 -13.50 5.29 4.86
CA ASP A 241 -14.20 6.24 3.99
C ASP A 241 -13.87 6.03 2.51
N ARG A 242 -12.62 5.66 2.21
CA ARG A 242 -12.16 5.40 0.85
C ARG A 242 -12.78 4.12 0.30
N ASN A 243 -12.73 3.01 1.06
CA ASN A 243 -13.35 1.76 0.62
C ASN A 243 -14.86 1.89 0.47
N ASN A 244 -15.54 2.62 1.37
CA ASN A 244 -16.99 2.85 1.27
C ASN A 244 -17.39 3.67 0.03
N LYS A 245 -16.50 4.50 -0.53
CA LYS A 245 -16.76 5.22 -1.79
C LYS A 245 -16.60 4.34 -3.02
N TRP A 246 -15.83 3.25 -2.92
CA TRP A 246 -15.60 2.32 -4.03
C TRP A 246 -16.71 1.28 -4.18
N MET A 247 -17.48 1.04 -3.12
CA MET A 247 -18.59 0.08 -3.05
C MET A 247 -19.91 0.70 -3.55
#